data_AF-A0A832PXL8-F1
#
_entry.id   AF-A0A832PXL8-F1
#
_cell.length_a   1.000
_cell.length_b   1.000
_cell.length_c   1.000
_cell.angle_alpha   90.00
_cell.angle_beta   90.00
_cell.angle_gamma   90.00
#
_symmetry.space_group_name_H-M   'P 1'
#
loop_
_entity.id
_entity.type
_entity.pdbx_description
1 polymer ?
#
loop_
_entity_poly.entity_id
_entity_poly.type
_entity_poly.pdbx_seq_one_letter_code
_entity_poly.pdbx_strand_id
1 'polypeptide(L)'
;MQNLKWLPMLAVVLVAQSAVAQSTVDDYDVWVGREALISVAQGQARKTDPLSAPAYLFVEAPTAESTVIIQNMMEFKGQAFVKIRDTRMVRVTVTAPGMKTVDGYLELTEDEVVKFKVAYTKPETGPRGRVSLVTTPIGAQVYLAGQPVGQTPLTLHNLAPGMHQMAMTFGNWTWQENVAVAGGKTKLIEIEVGAASSPAPRAAAPAPVVRTPPPPAPAPVVVAPPPAPVVVAPPPPAPVVVAPPPAPAPEPEPAPAPARRVKGADCEKVCSKFVQAVDSAGMRDPIKTLCHRRCDAGDIEFSKCAWQAKSMADVQRCGALPEVN
;
A
#
# COMPACT_ATOMS: atom_id res chain seq x y z
N MET A 1 32.73 -76.71 23.55
CA MET A 1 33.12 -77.19 22.21
C MET A 1 32.09 -76.69 21.21
N GLN A 2 32.56 -76.14 20.08
CA GLN A 2 31.88 -75.98 18.79
C GLN A 2 30.69 -75.00 18.74
N ASN A 3 30.89 -73.83 18.14
CA ASN A 3 30.82 -73.55 16.69
C ASN A 3 29.38 -73.67 16.18
N LEU A 4 28.73 -72.52 15.97
CA LEU A 4 27.96 -72.30 14.74
C LEU A 4 27.86 -70.80 14.46
N LYS A 5 28.76 -70.33 13.61
CA LYS A 5 28.67 -69.04 12.92
C LYS A 5 27.89 -69.25 11.61
N TRP A 6 26.94 -68.34 11.38
CA TRP A 6 26.53 -67.73 10.11
C TRP A 6 25.52 -68.44 9.20
N LEU A 7 24.35 -67.78 9.06
CA LEU A 7 23.87 -67.26 7.77
C LEU A 7 23.18 -65.89 7.99
N PRO A 8 23.48 -64.84 7.19
CA PRO A 8 22.86 -63.53 7.34
C PRO A 8 21.51 -63.47 6.60
N MET A 9 20.47 -63.02 7.30
CA MET A 9 19.20 -62.60 6.68
C MET A 9 19.44 -61.33 5.86
N LEU A 10 19.10 -61.37 4.57
CA LEU A 10 18.92 -60.18 3.75
C LEU A 10 17.84 -59.30 4.38
N ALA A 11 18.25 -58.23 5.07
CA ALA A 11 17.37 -57.12 5.38
C ALA A 11 17.27 -56.23 4.14
N VAL A 12 16.16 -56.36 3.41
CA VAL A 12 15.74 -55.38 2.39
C VAL A 12 15.41 -54.10 3.15
N VAL A 13 16.37 -53.17 3.24
CA VAL A 13 16.11 -51.81 3.73
C VAL A 13 15.34 -51.09 2.64
N LEU A 14 14.02 -51.03 2.81
CA LEU A 14 13.14 -50.16 2.05
C LEU A 14 13.54 -48.72 2.39
N VAL A 15 14.38 -48.09 1.55
CA VAL A 15 14.63 -46.66 1.62
C VAL A 15 13.36 -45.99 1.10
N ALA A 16 12.48 -45.60 2.04
CA ALA A 16 11.40 -44.68 1.77
C ALA A 16 12.02 -43.37 1.31
N GLN A 17 12.06 -43.15 0.00
CA GLN A 17 12.38 -41.85 -0.58
C GLN A 17 11.26 -40.90 -0.16
N SER A 18 11.55 -40.05 0.83
CA SER A 18 10.71 -38.91 1.14
C SER A 18 10.57 -38.08 -0.13
N ALA A 19 9.36 -38.05 -0.68
CA ALA A 19 8.99 -37.14 -1.74
C ALA A 19 9.24 -35.72 -1.23
N VAL A 20 10.27 -35.07 -1.77
CA VAL A 20 10.49 -33.64 -1.59
C VAL A 20 9.33 -32.96 -2.29
N ALA A 21 8.30 -32.60 -1.52
CA ALA A 21 7.30 -31.63 -1.96
C ALA A 21 8.06 -30.35 -2.26
N GLN A 22 8.26 -30.09 -3.55
CA GLN A 22 8.78 -28.82 -4.06
C GLN A 22 7.75 -27.77 -3.66
N SER A 23 8.01 -27.08 -2.55
CA SER A 23 7.31 -25.87 -2.20
C SER A 23 7.62 -24.86 -3.31
N THR A 24 6.62 -24.55 -4.12
CA THR A 24 6.57 -23.32 -4.89
C THR A 24 6.51 -22.19 -3.87
N VAL A 25 7.67 -21.84 -3.33
CA VAL A 25 7.85 -20.61 -2.57
C VAL A 25 7.75 -19.51 -3.61
N ASP A 26 6.56 -18.93 -3.74
CA ASP A 26 6.37 -17.72 -4.52
C ASP A 26 7.45 -16.72 -4.09
N ASP A 27 8.07 -16.09 -5.08
CA ASP A 27 9.13 -15.13 -4.89
C ASP A 27 8.53 -13.84 -4.28
N TYR A 28 8.32 -13.85 -2.96
CA TYR A 28 7.91 -12.67 -2.21
C TYR A 28 9.15 -11.81 -1.97
N ASP A 29 9.26 -10.68 -2.67
CA ASP A 29 10.20 -9.61 -2.29
C ASP A 29 9.79 -9.06 -0.93
N VAL A 30 10.72 -9.08 0.02
CA VAL A 30 10.48 -8.57 1.36
C VAL A 30 10.68 -7.06 1.34
N TRP A 31 9.58 -6.30 1.47
CA TRP A 31 9.68 -4.89 1.76
C TRP A 31 9.89 -4.68 3.26
N VAL A 32 10.97 -3.99 3.57
CA VAL A 32 11.32 -3.61 4.91
C VAL A 32 11.01 -2.12 5.05
N GLY A 33 10.47 -1.72 6.20
CA GLY A 33 10.02 -0.35 6.50
C GLY A 33 10.99 0.77 6.12
N ARG A 34 10.56 2.01 6.36
CA ARG A 34 11.29 3.23 5.96
C ARG A 34 12.69 3.33 6.57
N GLU A 35 12.95 2.58 7.63
CA GLU A 35 14.26 2.39 8.25
C GLU A 35 15.12 1.41 7.44
N ALA A 36 16.20 1.93 6.86
CA ALA A 36 17.10 1.18 5.99
C ALA A 36 17.77 0.03 6.74
N LEU A 37 17.30 -1.19 6.50
CA LEU A 37 18.00 -2.40 6.91
C LEU A 37 19.34 -2.44 6.17
N ILE A 38 20.43 -2.32 6.90
CA ILE A 38 21.78 -2.43 6.34
C ILE A 38 22.02 -3.93 6.11
N SER A 39 22.44 -4.30 4.90
CA SER A 39 22.72 -5.72 4.59
C SER A 39 23.76 -6.30 5.55
N VAL A 40 23.71 -7.61 5.82
CA VAL A 40 24.65 -8.25 6.76
C VAL A 40 26.11 -7.95 6.42
N ALA A 41 26.46 -7.99 5.12
CA ALA A 41 27.81 -7.69 4.66
C ALA A 41 28.22 -6.23 4.94
N GLN A 42 27.33 -5.27 4.73
CA GLN A 42 27.61 -3.85 5.00
C GLN A 42 27.59 -3.55 6.50
N GLY A 43 26.71 -4.19 7.26
CA GLY A 43 26.57 -3.99 8.70
C GLY A 43 27.77 -4.54 9.47
N GLN A 44 28.31 -5.69 9.07
CA GLN A 44 29.54 -6.26 9.63
C GLN A 44 30.79 -5.42 9.32
N ALA A 45 30.81 -4.74 8.17
CA ALA A 45 31.92 -3.88 7.77
C ALA A 45 31.90 -2.49 8.43
N ARG A 46 30.76 -2.05 8.98
CA ARG A 46 30.64 -0.76 9.66
C ARG A 46 31.22 -0.85 11.08
N LYS A 47 32.29 -0.10 11.32
CA LYS A 47 32.72 0.24 12.68
C LYS A 47 31.93 1.46 13.15
N THR A 48 31.05 1.26 14.13
CA THR A 48 30.35 2.34 14.82
C THR A 48 30.76 2.35 16.27
N ASP A 49 30.84 3.56 16.85
CA ASP A 49 31.05 3.70 18.28
C ASP A 49 29.84 3.14 19.04
N PRO A 50 30.07 2.54 20.23
CA PRO A 50 28.98 2.06 21.07
C PRO A 50 28.03 3.21 21.44
N LEU A 51 26.81 2.84 21.84
CA LEU A 51 25.81 3.80 22.29
C LEU A 51 26.27 4.44 23.62
N SER A 52 26.22 5.76 23.71
CA SER A 52 26.48 6.53 24.92
C SER A 52 25.25 6.60 25.85
N ALA A 53 24.05 6.37 25.31
CA ALA A 53 22.77 6.36 26.01
C ALA A 53 21.90 5.18 25.52
N PRO A 54 20.90 4.71 26.30
CA PRO A 54 20.07 3.60 25.85
C PRO A 54 19.26 3.98 24.60
N ALA A 55 19.27 3.09 23.62
CA ALA A 55 18.38 3.16 22.47
C ALA A 55 17.23 2.16 22.63
N TYR A 56 16.11 2.43 21.97
CA TYR A 56 14.95 1.55 21.98
C TYR A 56 14.68 1.06 20.56
N LEU A 57 14.42 -0.24 20.42
CA LEU A 57 14.09 -0.88 19.16
C LEU A 57 12.71 -1.50 19.28
N PHE A 58 11.80 -1.10 18.39
CA PHE A 58 10.49 -1.71 18.24
C PHE A 58 10.43 -2.42 16.89
N VAL A 59 10.29 -3.74 16.88
CA VAL A 59 10.12 -4.53 15.66
C VAL A 59 8.69 -5.01 15.56
N GLU A 60 8.04 -4.75 14.44
CA GLU A 60 6.69 -5.21 14.11
C GLU A 60 6.79 -6.18 12.91
N ALA A 61 6.45 -7.44 13.14
CA ALA A 61 6.39 -8.46 12.10
C ALA A 61 4.99 -8.49 11.47
N PRO A 62 4.82 -9.05 10.26
CA PRO A 62 3.54 -8.99 9.54
C PRO A 62 2.43 -9.84 10.17
N THR A 63 2.79 -10.89 10.90
CA THR A 63 1.86 -11.87 11.45
C THR A 63 2.24 -12.18 12.88
N ALA A 64 1.26 -12.48 13.72
CA ALA A 64 1.49 -12.85 15.13
C ALA A 64 2.33 -14.13 15.27
N GLU A 65 2.32 -15.00 14.25
CA GLU A 65 3.12 -16.23 14.21
C GLU A 65 4.56 -16.02 13.72
N SER A 66 4.88 -14.81 13.24
CA SER A 66 6.24 -14.47 12.83
C SER A 66 7.18 -14.48 14.04
N THR A 67 8.37 -15.02 13.82
CA THR A 67 9.44 -15.09 14.81
C THR A 67 10.43 -13.97 14.55
N VAL A 68 10.63 -13.11 15.54
CA VAL A 68 11.57 -11.99 15.51
C VAL A 68 12.74 -12.33 16.41
N ILE A 69 13.95 -12.38 15.85
CA ILE A 69 15.19 -12.64 16.57
C ILE A 69 16.03 -11.36 16.57
N ILE A 70 16.39 -10.88 17.75
CA ILE A 70 17.22 -9.68 17.94
C ILE A 70 18.54 -10.12 18.59
N GLN A 71 19.67 -9.67 18.03
CA GLN A 71 21.03 -10.03 18.46
C GLN A 71 21.30 -11.53 18.58
N ASN A 72 20.58 -12.36 17.81
CA ASN A 72 20.75 -13.82 17.80
C ASN A 72 20.51 -14.52 19.15
N MET A 73 19.93 -13.84 20.13
CA MET A 73 19.68 -14.37 21.49
C MET A 73 18.27 -14.06 22.01
N MET A 74 17.60 -13.03 21.51
CA MET A 74 16.28 -12.61 22.00
C MET A 74 15.21 -12.92 20.95
N GLU A 75 14.33 -13.86 21.24
CA GLU A 75 13.29 -14.34 20.32
C GLU A 75 11.90 -13.87 20.77
N PHE A 76 11.13 -13.28 19.86
CA PHE A 76 9.81 -12.73 20.09
C PHE A 76 8.81 -13.21 19.03
N LYS A 77 7.53 -13.18 19.34
CA LYS A 77 6.44 -13.55 18.42
C LYS A 77 5.62 -12.33 18.03
N GLY A 78 5.48 -12.09 16.73
CA GLY A 78 4.70 -11.00 16.14
C GLY A 78 5.30 -9.60 16.30
N GLN A 79 5.71 -9.22 17.51
CA GLN A 79 6.29 -7.92 17.80
C GLN A 79 7.33 -8.02 18.90
N ALA A 80 8.33 -7.14 18.87
CA ALA A 80 9.37 -7.04 19.87
C ALA A 80 9.59 -5.58 20.27
N PHE A 81 9.77 -5.33 21.57
CA PHE A 81 10.22 -4.04 22.07
C PHE A 81 11.40 -4.27 23.01
N VAL A 82 12.57 -3.75 22.64
CA VAL A 82 13.82 -4.02 23.35
C VAL A 82 14.59 -2.73 23.61
N LYS A 83 15.20 -2.65 24.79
CA LYS A 83 16.15 -1.60 25.16
C LYS A 83 17.58 -2.10 24.95
N ILE A 84 18.37 -1.37 24.18
CA ILE A 84 19.76 -1.69 23.84
C ILE A 84 20.67 -0.62 24.42
N ARG A 85 21.80 -1.01 25.03
CA ARG A 85 22.72 -0.06 25.70
C ARG A 85 24.15 -0.16 25.19
N ASP A 86 24.52 -1.32 24.65
CA ASP A 86 25.92 -1.68 24.45
C ASP A 86 26.36 -1.56 22.98
N THR A 87 25.41 -1.56 22.04
CA THR A 87 25.70 -1.61 20.59
C THR A 87 24.77 -0.72 19.79
N ARG A 88 25.37 0.13 18.94
CA ARG A 88 24.62 0.98 18.00
C ARG A 88 24.09 0.19 16.80
N MET A 89 24.77 -0.90 16.42
CA MET A 89 24.35 -1.76 15.32
C MET A 89 23.72 -3.05 15.86
N VAL A 90 22.47 -3.28 15.50
CA VAL A 90 21.69 -4.42 15.99
C VAL A 90 21.25 -5.32 14.85
N ARG A 91 21.64 -6.60 14.90
CA ARG A 91 21.17 -7.59 13.93
C ARG A 91 19.73 -7.99 14.28
N VAL A 92 18.84 -7.86 13.31
CA VAL A 92 17.44 -8.25 13.41
C VAL A 92 17.16 -9.28 12.32
N THR A 93 16.57 -10.40 12.72
CA THR A 93 16.12 -11.46 11.82
C THR A 93 14.62 -11.68 12.03
N VAL A 94 13.83 -11.60 10.96
CA VAL A 94 12.39 -11.86 11.01
C VAL A 94 12.06 -13.03 10.10
N THR A 95 11.48 -14.07 10.69
CA THR A 95 11.09 -15.31 10.04
C THR A 95 9.58 -15.44 10.12
N ALA A 96 8.90 -15.44 8.98
CA ALA A 96 7.45 -15.58 8.92
C ALA A 96 7.07 -16.90 8.23
N PRO A 97 6.02 -17.61 8.69
CA PRO A 97 5.63 -18.91 8.13
C PRO A 97 5.20 -18.75 6.65
N GLY A 98 5.79 -19.57 5.77
CA GLY A 98 5.52 -19.54 4.33
C GLY A 98 6.18 -18.39 3.57
N MET A 99 7.08 -17.62 4.19
CA MET A 99 7.74 -16.46 3.59
C MET A 99 9.26 -16.51 3.72
N LYS A 100 9.95 -15.70 2.90
CA LYS A 100 11.41 -15.53 3.01
C LYS A 100 11.79 -14.85 4.32
N THR A 101 12.90 -15.30 4.89
CA THR A 101 13.49 -14.70 6.09
C THR A 101 14.16 -13.38 5.75
N VAL A 102 13.96 -12.39 6.61
CA VAL A 102 14.57 -11.07 6.50
C VAL A 102 15.68 -10.99 7.52
N ASP A 103 16.89 -10.65 7.11
CA ASP A 103 17.99 -10.46 8.05
C ASP A 103 18.91 -9.30 7.66
N GLY A 104 19.35 -8.55 8.67
CA GLY A 104 20.24 -7.43 8.49
C GLY A 104 20.45 -6.63 9.77
N TYR A 105 21.13 -5.49 9.64
CA TYR A 105 21.46 -4.62 10.75
C TYR A 105 20.63 -3.34 10.73
N LEU A 106 20.18 -2.93 11.91
CA LEU A 106 19.65 -1.60 12.16
C LEU A 106 20.68 -0.78 12.91
N GLU A 107 20.83 0.46 12.48
CA GLU A 107 21.55 1.48 13.21
C GLU A 107 20.59 2.17 14.18
N LEU A 108 20.92 2.15 15.46
CA LEU A 108 20.10 2.73 16.52
C LEU A 108 20.54 4.15 16.86
N THR A 109 19.56 5.03 17.04
CA THR A 109 19.77 6.36 17.59
C THR A 109 19.56 6.35 19.10
N GLU A 110 20.44 7.03 19.82
CA GLU A 110 20.36 7.22 21.27
C GLU A 110 19.10 8.00 21.66
N ASP A 111 18.47 7.64 22.78
CA ASP A 111 17.25 8.28 23.30
C ASP A 111 16.05 8.31 22.33
N GLU A 112 16.12 7.54 21.23
CA GLU A 112 15.07 7.39 20.23
C GLU A 112 14.53 5.96 20.20
N VAL A 113 13.27 5.82 19.78
CA VAL A 113 12.67 4.52 19.47
C VAL A 113 12.74 4.30 17.97
N VAL A 114 13.71 3.49 17.53
CA VAL A 114 13.76 3.03 16.15
C VAL A 114 12.64 2.03 15.96
N LYS A 115 11.64 2.40 15.17
CA LYS A 115 10.54 1.52 14.81
C LYS A 115 10.93 0.79 13.54
N PHE A 116 10.67 -0.50 13.48
CA PHE A 116 11.09 -1.33 12.38
C PHE A 116 9.93 -2.23 12.00
N LYS A 117 9.25 -1.89 10.90
CA LYS A 117 8.09 -2.63 10.45
C LYS A 117 8.45 -3.49 9.25
N VAL A 118 8.21 -4.80 9.36
CA VAL A 118 8.32 -5.73 8.25
C VAL A 118 6.94 -5.92 7.65
N ALA A 119 6.80 -5.60 6.36
CA ALA A 119 5.56 -5.76 5.62
C ALA A 119 5.83 -6.56 4.35
N TYR A 120 5.12 -7.66 4.18
CA TYR A 120 5.21 -8.46 2.96
C TYR A 120 4.06 -8.04 2.06
N THR A 121 4.40 -7.47 0.91
CA THR A 121 3.42 -7.25 -0.16
C THR A 121 3.70 -8.30 -1.22
N LYS A 122 2.68 -9.03 -1.67
CA LYS A 122 2.76 -9.74 -2.95
C LYS A 122 3.19 -8.70 -3.99
N PRO A 123 4.28 -8.89 -4.74
CA PRO A 123 4.61 -7.95 -5.80
C PRO A 123 3.50 -8.04 -6.85
N GLU A 124 2.49 -7.17 -6.76
CA GLU A 124 1.63 -6.85 -7.89
C GLU A 124 2.38 -6.00 -8.94
N THR A 125 3.68 -5.84 -8.76
CA THR A 125 4.56 -5.11 -9.65
C THR A 125 5.85 -5.90 -9.84
N GLY A 126 5.84 -6.82 -10.81
CA GLY A 126 7.10 -7.15 -11.49
C GLY A 126 7.75 -5.88 -12.05
N PRO A 127 9.02 -5.93 -12.48
CA PRO A 127 9.75 -4.75 -12.99
C PRO A 127 8.88 -4.01 -14.01
N ARG A 128 8.76 -2.69 -13.96
CA ARG A 128 7.83 -2.01 -14.86
C ARG A 128 8.32 -2.06 -16.31
N GLY A 129 7.38 -2.28 -17.23
CA GLY A 129 7.65 -2.38 -18.65
C GLY A 129 7.68 -0.99 -19.32
N ARG A 130 8.19 -0.98 -20.55
CA ARG A 130 8.14 0.17 -21.46
C ARG A 130 7.41 -0.23 -22.73
N VAL A 131 6.65 0.68 -23.32
CA VAL A 131 6.03 0.47 -24.64
C VAL A 131 6.36 1.66 -25.52
N SER A 132 7.02 1.40 -26.65
CA SER A 132 7.30 2.40 -27.67
C SER A 132 6.31 2.24 -28.81
N LEU A 133 5.60 3.32 -29.14
CA LEU A 133 4.57 3.35 -30.16
C LEU A 133 5.01 4.29 -31.27
N VAL A 134 5.09 3.76 -32.49
CA VAL A 134 5.50 4.47 -33.70
C VAL A 134 4.43 4.26 -34.76
N THR A 135 4.01 5.32 -35.43
CA THR A 135 3.07 5.21 -36.56
C THR A 135 3.64 5.85 -37.82
N THR A 136 3.20 5.34 -38.97
CA THR A 136 3.49 5.91 -40.28
C THR A 136 2.16 6.28 -40.96
N PRO A 137 1.82 7.57 -41.13
CA PRO A 137 2.57 8.75 -40.71
C PRO A 137 2.58 8.96 -39.18
N ILE A 138 3.57 9.73 -38.70
CA ILE A 138 3.67 10.13 -37.29
C ILE A 138 2.56 11.13 -36.91
N GLY A 139 2.25 11.24 -35.62
CA GLY A 139 1.25 12.19 -35.12
C GLY A 139 -0.10 11.56 -34.74
N ALA A 140 -0.17 10.25 -34.56
CA ALA A 140 -1.38 9.60 -34.06
C ALA A 140 -1.53 9.85 -32.57
N GLN A 141 -2.72 10.29 -32.14
CA GLN A 141 -3.04 10.51 -30.74
C GLN A 141 -3.23 9.15 -30.05
N VAL A 142 -2.47 8.92 -28.98
CA VAL A 142 -2.44 7.67 -28.20
C VAL A 142 -3.26 7.83 -26.93
N TYR A 143 -3.99 6.77 -26.59
CA TYR A 143 -4.79 6.62 -25.38
C TYR A 143 -4.40 5.33 -24.64
N LEU A 144 -4.26 5.43 -23.32
CA LEU A 144 -4.03 4.30 -22.41
C LEU A 144 -5.23 4.16 -21.48
N ALA A 145 -5.93 3.02 -21.50
CA ALA A 145 -7.15 2.79 -20.72
C ALA A 145 -8.19 3.93 -20.86
N GLY A 146 -8.30 4.49 -22.08
CA GLY A 146 -9.22 5.60 -22.39
C GLY A 146 -8.71 7.01 -22.07
N GLN A 147 -7.54 7.16 -21.44
CA GLN A 147 -6.93 8.46 -21.14
C GLN A 147 -5.92 8.87 -22.23
N PRO A 148 -5.97 10.10 -22.76
CA PRO A 148 -5.01 10.57 -23.76
C PRO A 148 -3.63 10.76 -23.11
N VAL A 149 -2.60 10.14 -23.69
CA VAL A 149 -1.23 10.13 -23.15
C VAL A 149 -0.20 10.88 -24.00
N GLY A 150 -0.51 11.15 -25.28
CA GLY A 150 0.37 11.91 -26.18
C GLY A 150 0.21 11.51 -27.64
N GLN A 151 1.12 11.95 -28.51
CA GLN A 151 1.11 11.63 -29.94
C GLN A 151 2.34 10.80 -30.34
N THR A 152 2.24 9.94 -31.35
CA THR A 152 3.36 9.11 -31.84
C THR A 152 4.39 9.94 -32.64
N PRO A 153 5.70 9.63 -32.53
CA PRO A 153 6.31 8.55 -31.74
C PRO A 153 6.32 8.83 -30.23
N LEU A 154 5.84 7.87 -29.42
CA LEU A 154 5.73 8.01 -27.97
C LEU A 154 6.27 6.76 -27.27
N THR A 155 7.06 6.96 -26.22
CA THR A 155 7.45 5.87 -25.30
C THR A 155 6.74 6.05 -23.96
N LEU A 156 5.91 5.07 -23.61
CA LEU A 156 5.28 4.98 -22.31
C LEU A 156 6.23 4.26 -21.34
N HIS A 157 6.59 4.97 -20.28
CA HIS A 157 7.45 4.46 -19.21
C HIS A 157 6.61 3.97 -18.03
N ASN A 158 7.21 3.11 -17.20
CA ASN A 158 6.66 2.76 -15.90
C ASN A 158 5.29 2.03 -15.97
N LEU A 159 5.05 1.24 -17.01
CA LEU A 159 3.82 0.46 -17.16
C LEU A 159 3.87 -0.79 -16.26
N ALA A 160 2.79 -1.04 -15.52
CA ALA A 160 2.67 -2.27 -14.74
C ALA A 160 2.70 -3.50 -15.67
N PRO A 161 3.32 -4.63 -15.28
CA PRO A 161 3.22 -5.84 -16.07
C PRO A 161 1.76 -6.32 -16.11
N GLY A 162 1.26 -6.68 -17.29
CA GLY A 162 -0.15 -7.05 -17.48
C GLY A 162 -0.70 -6.67 -18.85
N MET A 163 -2.01 -6.86 -19.03
CA MET A 163 -2.72 -6.47 -20.25
C MET A 163 -3.16 -5.01 -20.13
N HIS A 164 -2.70 -4.16 -21.06
CA HIS A 164 -3.08 -2.76 -21.16
C HIS A 164 -3.87 -2.52 -22.43
N GLN A 165 -5.06 -1.95 -22.30
CA GLN A 165 -5.85 -1.53 -23.46
C GLN A 165 -5.26 -0.23 -23.99
N MET A 166 -4.71 -0.29 -25.19
CA MET A 166 -4.16 0.87 -25.89
C MET A 166 -5.06 1.21 -27.07
N ALA A 167 -5.27 2.49 -27.30
CA ALA A 167 -5.97 2.97 -28.48
C ALA A 167 -5.19 4.10 -29.15
N MET A 168 -5.33 4.22 -30.45
CA MET A 168 -4.75 5.31 -31.23
C MET A 168 -5.77 5.88 -32.20
N THR A 169 -5.70 7.17 -32.46
CA THR A 169 -6.53 7.86 -33.43
C THR A 169 -5.69 8.76 -34.32
N PHE A 170 -5.87 8.65 -35.63
CA PHE A 170 -5.23 9.51 -36.63
C PHE A 170 -6.28 9.97 -37.65
N GLY A 171 -6.76 11.21 -37.52
CA GLY A 171 -7.91 11.69 -38.30
C GLY A 171 -9.16 10.82 -38.07
N ASN A 172 -9.65 10.17 -39.12
CA ASN A 172 -10.81 9.27 -39.07
C ASN A 172 -10.44 7.80 -38.79
N TRP A 173 -9.14 7.49 -38.67
CA TRP A 173 -8.67 6.14 -38.41
C TRP A 173 -8.51 5.89 -36.92
N THR A 174 -9.01 4.74 -36.44
CA THR A 174 -8.94 4.33 -35.04
C THR A 174 -8.38 2.92 -34.93
N TRP A 175 -7.51 2.70 -33.96
CA TRP A 175 -6.96 1.39 -33.63
C TRP A 175 -7.06 1.14 -32.13
N GLN A 176 -7.32 -0.10 -31.76
CA GLN A 176 -7.44 -0.52 -30.37
C GLN A 176 -6.93 -1.95 -30.22
N GLU A 177 -5.99 -2.17 -29.30
CA GLU A 177 -5.45 -3.49 -29.02
C GLU A 177 -5.13 -3.65 -27.53
N ASN A 178 -5.30 -4.87 -27.01
CA ASN A 178 -4.86 -5.23 -25.68
C ASN A 178 -3.40 -5.69 -25.74
N VAL A 179 -2.50 -4.83 -25.29
CA VAL A 179 -1.06 -5.06 -25.33
C VAL A 179 -0.61 -5.71 -24.04
N ALA A 180 -0.10 -6.93 -24.12
CA ALA A 180 0.62 -7.57 -23.02
C ALA A 180 1.96 -6.86 -22.80
N VAL A 181 2.13 -6.26 -21.62
CA VAL A 181 3.36 -5.61 -21.17
C VAL A 181 4.08 -6.56 -20.22
N ALA A 182 5.28 -6.98 -20.63
CA ALA A 182 6.17 -7.77 -19.80
C ALA A 182 7.08 -6.86 -18.97
N GLY A 183 7.32 -7.26 -17.73
CA GLY A 183 8.09 -6.45 -16.82
C GLY A 183 9.56 -6.28 -17.23
N GLY A 184 10.12 -5.08 -17.08
CA GLY A 184 11.52 -4.76 -17.37
C GLY A 184 11.91 -4.77 -18.86
N LYS A 185 10.97 -5.10 -19.76
CA LYS A 185 11.19 -5.15 -21.22
C LYS A 185 10.56 -3.93 -21.90
N THR A 186 11.11 -3.58 -23.05
CA THR A 186 10.52 -2.58 -23.95
C THR A 186 9.83 -3.31 -25.09
N LYS A 187 8.52 -3.10 -25.26
CA LYS A 187 7.76 -3.61 -26.41
C LYS A 187 7.64 -2.49 -27.45
N LEU A 188 8.10 -2.74 -28.67
CA LEU A 188 7.92 -1.83 -29.80
C LEU A 188 6.65 -2.23 -30.57
N ILE A 189 5.79 -1.25 -30.85
CA ILE A 189 4.59 -1.39 -31.66
C ILE A 189 4.73 -0.37 -32.79
N GLU A 190 4.85 -0.89 -34.01
CA GLU A 190 4.90 -0.09 -35.23
C GLU A 190 3.60 -0.32 -36.02
N ILE A 191 2.92 0.77 -36.40
CA ILE A 191 1.64 0.68 -37.10
C ILE A 191 1.64 1.60 -38.32
N GLU A 192 1.35 1.01 -39.47
CA GLU A 192 1.09 1.75 -40.71
C GLU A 192 -0.38 2.14 -40.77
N VAL A 193 -0.65 3.45 -40.71
CA VAL A 193 -2.02 3.99 -40.80
C VAL A 193 -2.54 3.73 -42.20
N GLY A 194 -3.43 2.75 -42.33
CA GLY A 194 -3.94 2.28 -43.63
C GLY A 194 -3.91 0.75 -43.77
N ALA A 195 -3.09 0.06 -42.98
CA ALA A 195 -3.25 -1.38 -42.79
C ALA A 195 -4.41 -1.62 -41.82
N ALA A 196 -5.52 -2.16 -42.33
CA ALA A 196 -6.66 -2.54 -41.50
C ALA A 196 -6.29 -3.75 -40.61
N SER A 197 -5.61 -3.52 -39.49
CA SER A 197 -5.58 -4.46 -38.38
C SER A 197 -6.61 -4.03 -37.33
N SER A 198 -7.87 -4.12 -37.74
CA SER A 198 -8.97 -4.29 -36.79
C SER A 198 -9.13 -5.78 -36.59
N PRO A 199 -8.72 -6.39 -35.45
CA PRO A 199 -9.60 -7.37 -34.87
C PRO A 199 -10.75 -6.54 -34.32
N ALA A 200 -11.76 -6.30 -35.16
CA ALA A 200 -13.05 -5.88 -34.65
C ALA A 200 -13.36 -6.82 -33.49
N PRO A 201 -13.80 -6.34 -32.31
CA PRO A 201 -14.42 -7.24 -31.36
C PRO A 201 -15.53 -7.89 -32.16
N ARG A 202 -15.33 -9.18 -32.48
CA ARG A 202 -16.34 -9.99 -33.12
C ARG A 202 -17.50 -9.89 -32.14
N ALA A 203 -18.49 -9.06 -32.47
CA ALA A 203 -19.83 -9.25 -32.00
C ALA A 203 -20.05 -10.75 -32.10
N ALA A 204 -20.27 -11.37 -30.95
CA ALA A 204 -20.42 -12.81 -30.83
C ALA A 204 -21.33 -13.29 -31.97
N ALA A 205 -20.71 -13.89 -33.00
CA ALA A 205 -21.46 -14.82 -33.82
C ALA A 205 -21.88 -15.93 -32.86
N PRO A 206 -23.15 -16.36 -32.86
CA PRO A 206 -23.60 -17.42 -31.97
C PRO A 206 -22.69 -18.63 -32.18
N ALA A 207 -22.33 -19.29 -31.06
CA ALA A 207 -21.61 -20.55 -31.06
C ALA A 207 -22.22 -21.53 -32.07
N PRO A 208 -21.43 -22.45 -32.67
CA PRO A 208 -22.00 -23.50 -33.50
C PRO A 208 -22.97 -24.30 -32.63
N VAL A 209 -24.25 -24.28 -32.99
CA VAL A 209 -25.23 -25.21 -32.43
C VAL A 209 -24.80 -26.60 -32.86
N VAL A 210 -24.17 -27.32 -31.93
CA VAL A 210 -24.10 -28.77 -32.00
C VAL A 210 -25.54 -29.25 -32.09
N ARG A 211 -25.90 -29.86 -33.22
CA ARG A 211 -27.21 -30.48 -33.42
C ARG A 211 -27.35 -31.63 -32.44
N THR A 212 -28.00 -31.40 -31.31
CA THR A 212 -28.59 -32.49 -30.51
C THR A 212 -29.76 -33.09 -31.29
N PRO A 213 -29.92 -34.42 -31.31
CA PRO A 213 -31.05 -35.08 -31.96
C PRO A 213 -32.39 -34.70 -31.29
N PRO A 214 -33.51 -34.79 -32.03
CA PRO A 214 -34.82 -34.35 -31.55
C PRO A 214 -35.36 -35.25 -30.42
N PRO A 215 -36.06 -34.69 -29.41
CA PRO A 215 -36.81 -35.48 -28.44
C PRO A 215 -38.05 -36.14 -29.08
N PRO A 216 -38.53 -37.28 -28.56
CA PRO A 216 -39.71 -37.96 -29.07
C PRO A 216 -41.02 -37.18 -28.83
N ALA A 217 -41.98 -37.40 -29.73
CA ALA A 217 -43.24 -36.66 -29.85
C ALA A 217 -44.13 -36.66 -28.59
N PRO A 218 -44.93 -35.60 -28.36
CA PRO A 218 -45.83 -35.51 -27.22
C PRO A 218 -47.10 -36.35 -27.41
N ALA A 219 -47.56 -36.99 -26.33
CA ALA A 219 -48.88 -37.60 -26.21
C ALA A 219 -49.99 -36.52 -26.20
N PRO A 220 -51.22 -36.84 -26.65
CA PRO A 220 -52.26 -35.84 -26.87
C PRO A 220 -52.81 -35.27 -25.56
N VAL A 221 -52.85 -33.95 -25.47
CA VAL A 221 -53.45 -33.19 -24.37
C VAL A 221 -54.95 -33.06 -24.63
N VAL A 222 -55.76 -33.64 -23.76
CA VAL A 222 -57.21 -33.43 -23.70
C VAL A 222 -57.47 -32.02 -23.16
N VAL A 223 -58.20 -31.23 -23.94
CA VAL A 223 -58.61 -29.86 -23.61
C VAL A 223 -59.70 -29.91 -22.52
N ALA A 224 -59.41 -29.32 -21.36
CA ALA A 224 -60.42 -29.00 -20.35
C ALA A 224 -60.88 -27.53 -20.51
N PRO A 225 -62.16 -27.22 -20.29
CA PRO A 225 -62.76 -25.90 -20.56
C PRO A 225 -62.36 -24.83 -19.53
N PRO A 226 -62.54 -23.54 -19.85
CA PRO A 226 -62.02 -22.43 -19.04
C PRO A 226 -62.78 -22.25 -17.71
N PRO A 227 -62.08 -21.87 -16.61
CA PRO A 227 -62.74 -21.47 -15.38
C PRO A 227 -63.33 -20.04 -15.47
N ALA A 228 -64.40 -19.83 -14.70
CA ALA A 228 -65.21 -18.62 -14.57
C ALA A 228 -64.40 -17.37 -14.14
N PRO A 229 -64.92 -16.14 -14.36
CA PRO A 229 -64.18 -14.92 -14.07
C PRO A 229 -64.00 -14.74 -12.56
N VAL A 230 -62.75 -14.71 -12.12
CA VAL A 230 -62.38 -14.42 -10.73
C VAL A 230 -62.42 -12.91 -10.51
N VAL A 231 -63.26 -12.49 -9.58
CA VAL A 231 -63.35 -11.12 -9.08
C VAL A 231 -62.00 -10.69 -8.53
N VAL A 232 -61.41 -9.65 -9.12
CA VAL A 232 -60.13 -9.07 -8.67
C VAL A 232 -60.36 -8.35 -7.34
N ALA A 233 -59.82 -8.90 -6.26
CA ALA A 233 -59.70 -8.20 -5.00
C ALA A 233 -58.70 -7.04 -5.14
N PRO A 234 -58.97 -5.85 -4.56
CA PRO A 234 -58.05 -4.73 -4.62
C PRO A 234 -56.74 -5.06 -3.87
N PRO A 235 -55.60 -4.51 -4.33
CA PRO A 235 -54.30 -4.80 -3.73
C PRO A 235 -54.24 -4.32 -2.28
N PRO A 236 -53.50 -5.04 -1.41
CA PRO A 236 -53.28 -4.59 -0.04
C PRO A 236 -52.53 -3.24 -0.03
N PRO A 237 -52.81 -2.36 0.95
CA PRO A 237 -52.11 -1.09 1.05
C PRO A 237 -50.61 -1.31 1.29
N ALA A 238 -49.81 -0.47 0.64
CA ALA A 238 -48.35 -0.49 0.74
C ALA A 238 -47.88 -0.40 2.21
N PRO A 239 -46.77 -1.05 2.58
CA PRO A 239 -46.22 -0.92 3.91
C PRO A 239 -45.83 0.54 4.14
N VAL A 240 -46.39 1.13 5.20
CA VAL A 240 -45.98 2.44 5.68
C VAL A 240 -44.54 2.31 6.17
N VAL A 241 -43.62 2.90 5.41
CA VAL A 241 -42.23 3.09 5.86
C VAL A 241 -42.30 4.06 7.03
N VAL A 242 -42.29 3.52 8.25
CA VAL A 242 -42.04 4.32 9.44
C VAL A 242 -40.58 4.73 9.37
N ALA A 243 -40.35 6.02 9.12
CA ALA A 243 -39.01 6.59 9.18
C ALA A 243 -38.39 6.25 10.53
N PRO A 244 -37.14 5.75 10.59
CA PRO A 244 -36.45 5.56 11.86
C PRO A 244 -36.42 6.90 12.59
N PRO A 245 -36.62 6.91 13.93
CA PRO A 245 -36.53 8.14 14.70
C PRO A 245 -35.17 8.81 14.45
N PRO A 246 -35.11 10.15 14.37
CA PRO A 246 -33.85 10.85 14.21
C PRO A 246 -32.90 10.43 15.33
N ALA A 247 -31.68 10.09 14.95
CA ALA A 247 -30.63 9.73 15.91
C ALA A 247 -30.55 10.81 17.00
N PRO A 248 -30.42 10.44 18.29
CA PRO A 248 -30.20 11.41 19.34
C PRO A 248 -28.99 12.27 18.97
N ALA A 249 -29.12 13.58 19.18
CA ALA A 249 -28.06 14.54 18.90
C ALA A 249 -26.76 14.04 19.57
N PRO A 250 -25.60 14.14 18.89
CA PRO A 250 -24.32 13.79 19.50
C PRO A 250 -24.17 14.58 20.79
N GLU A 251 -23.95 13.85 21.88
CA GLU A 251 -23.59 14.42 23.17
C GLU A 251 -22.39 15.36 22.95
N PRO A 252 -22.37 16.58 23.52
CA PRO A 252 -21.24 17.48 23.35
C PRO A 252 -19.97 16.76 23.76
N GLU A 253 -19.01 16.65 22.84
CA GLU A 253 -17.71 16.05 23.11
C GLU A 253 -17.14 16.68 24.40
N PRO A 254 -16.71 15.88 25.39
CA PRO A 254 -16.01 16.42 26.54
C PRO A 254 -14.78 17.17 26.04
N ALA A 255 -14.65 18.42 26.48
CA ALA A 255 -13.55 19.30 26.10
C ALA A 255 -12.21 18.54 26.17
N PRO A 256 -11.34 18.67 25.15
CA PRO A 256 -10.08 17.95 25.12
C PRO A 256 -9.30 18.22 26.41
N ALA A 257 -8.88 17.15 27.07
CA ALA A 257 -8.05 17.22 28.26
C ALA A 257 -6.83 18.12 27.97
N PRO A 258 -6.38 18.95 28.95
CA PRO A 258 -5.25 19.83 28.72
C PRO A 258 -4.04 19.02 28.27
N ALA A 259 -3.56 19.32 27.07
CA ALA A 259 -2.36 18.71 26.51
C ALA A 259 -1.24 18.82 27.55
N ARG A 260 -0.60 17.68 27.84
CA ARG A 260 0.59 17.62 28.70
C ARG A 260 1.59 18.67 28.21
N ARG A 261 1.91 19.64 29.09
CA ARG A 261 2.95 20.64 28.86
C ARG A 261 4.26 19.92 28.55
N VAL A 262 4.63 19.88 27.27
CA VAL A 262 5.98 19.52 26.86
C VAL A 262 6.89 20.65 27.32
N LYS A 263 7.98 20.29 28.00
CA LYS A 263 9.01 21.23 28.47
C LYS A 263 9.78 21.73 27.23
N GLY A 264 9.21 22.65 26.48
CA GLY A 264 9.79 23.27 25.30
C GLY A 264 9.49 24.77 25.29
N ALA A 265 10.54 25.58 25.18
CA ALA A 265 10.59 27.05 25.14
C ALA A 265 9.77 27.81 26.21
N ASP A 266 10.36 28.79 26.89
CA ASP A 266 9.60 29.70 27.75
C ASP A 266 8.60 30.52 26.89
N CYS A 267 7.38 30.02 26.71
CA CYS A 267 6.35 30.68 25.89
C CYS A 267 6.08 32.12 26.33
N GLU A 268 6.21 32.41 27.64
CA GLU A 268 6.18 33.78 28.17
C GLU A 268 7.27 34.67 27.57
N LYS A 269 8.50 34.18 27.42
CA LYS A 269 9.60 34.95 26.83
C LYS A 269 9.41 35.14 25.33
N VAL A 270 8.91 34.13 24.63
CA VAL A 270 8.66 34.21 23.19
C VAL A 270 7.54 35.21 22.90
N CYS A 271 6.42 35.09 23.61
CA CYS A 271 5.25 35.93 23.36
C CYS A 271 5.41 37.37 23.87
N SER A 272 6.13 37.59 24.98
CA SER A 272 6.48 38.95 25.41
C SER A 272 7.34 39.70 24.39
N LYS A 273 8.28 39.02 23.74
CA LYS A 273 9.10 39.59 22.66
C LYS A 273 8.28 39.81 21.38
N PHE A 274 7.44 38.87 20.99
CA PHE A 274 6.61 38.95 19.78
C PHE A 274 5.68 40.18 19.79
N VAL A 275 5.11 40.51 20.95
CA VAL A 275 4.20 41.65 21.13
C VAL A 275 4.92 43.00 21.02
N GLN A 276 6.24 43.05 21.23
CA GLN A 276 7.03 44.27 21.03
C GLN A 276 7.09 44.70 19.56
N ALA A 277 6.89 43.77 18.63
CA ALA A 277 6.82 44.04 17.19
C ALA A 277 5.43 44.54 16.73
N VAL A 278 4.47 44.68 17.65
CA VAL A 278 3.10 45.15 17.36
C VAL A 278 3.01 46.66 17.58
N ASP A 279 2.75 47.39 16.49
CA ASP A 279 2.70 48.86 16.49
C ASP A 279 1.43 49.43 17.13
N SER A 280 0.34 48.65 17.20
CA SER A 280 -0.94 49.10 17.78
C SER A 280 -1.15 48.59 19.20
N ALA A 281 -1.23 49.49 20.18
CA ALA A 281 -1.45 49.16 21.59
C ALA A 281 -2.70 48.29 21.81
N GLY A 282 -3.80 48.58 21.12
CA GLY A 282 -5.06 47.81 21.22
C GLY A 282 -5.01 46.39 20.65
N MET A 283 -3.95 46.03 19.90
CA MET A 283 -3.78 44.68 19.34
C MET A 283 -2.75 43.83 20.10
N ARG A 284 -2.04 44.42 21.08
CA ARG A 284 -0.98 43.74 21.83
C ARG A 284 -1.50 42.58 22.67
N ASP A 285 -2.57 42.80 23.43
CA ASP A 285 -3.20 41.78 24.28
C ASP A 285 -3.83 40.61 23.50
N PRO A 286 -4.63 40.83 22.43
CA PRO A 286 -5.16 39.72 21.65
C PRO A 286 -4.07 38.95 20.92
N ILE A 287 -3.01 39.61 20.42
CA ILE A 287 -1.87 38.94 19.78
C ILE A 287 -1.03 38.14 20.79
N LYS A 288 -0.83 38.68 22.01
CA LYS A 288 -0.18 37.94 23.11
C LYS A 288 -0.96 36.67 23.43
N THR A 289 -2.27 36.77 23.56
CA THR A 289 -3.17 35.63 23.85
C THR A 289 -3.14 34.56 22.76
N LEU A 290 -3.14 34.97 21.48
CA LEU A 290 -3.02 34.05 20.35
C LEU A 290 -1.65 33.34 20.34
N CYS A 291 -0.57 34.08 20.64
CA CYS A 291 0.78 33.53 20.71
C CYS A 291 0.91 32.45 21.79
N HIS A 292 0.39 32.71 22.99
CA HIS A 292 0.40 31.72 24.08
C HIS A 292 -0.35 30.45 23.68
N ARG A 293 -1.56 30.60 23.11
CA ARG A 293 -2.36 29.46 22.66
C ARG A 293 -1.61 28.55 21.68
N ARG A 294 -0.91 29.14 20.69
CA ARG A 294 -0.15 28.36 19.69
C ARG A 294 1.14 27.77 20.25
N CYS A 295 1.85 28.53 21.09
CA CYS A 295 3.07 28.06 21.75
C CYS A 295 2.78 26.91 22.72
N ASP A 296 1.74 27.05 23.56
CA ASP A 296 1.27 25.98 24.46
C ASP A 296 0.72 24.76 23.70
N ALA A 297 0.21 24.94 22.47
CA ALA A 297 -0.20 23.86 21.58
C ALA A 297 0.98 23.12 20.90
N GLY A 298 2.23 23.54 21.13
CA GLY A 298 3.42 22.88 20.60
C GLY A 298 3.76 23.27 19.15
N ASP A 299 3.29 24.42 18.66
CA ASP A 299 3.63 24.93 17.34
C ASP A 299 5.08 25.51 17.34
N ILE A 300 6.05 24.63 17.10
CA ILE A 300 7.48 24.94 17.14
C ILE A 300 7.87 25.94 16.04
N GLU A 301 7.27 25.83 14.85
CA GLU A 301 7.54 26.71 13.71
C GLU A 301 7.00 28.11 13.94
N PHE A 302 5.78 28.23 14.50
CA PHE A 302 5.27 29.50 14.99
C PHE A 302 6.17 30.09 16.07
N SER A 303 6.63 29.28 17.03
CA SER A 303 7.47 29.75 18.14
C SER A 303 8.81 30.31 17.67
N LYS A 304 9.43 29.70 16.66
CA LYS A 304 10.64 30.22 15.99
C LYS A 304 10.36 31.52 15.24
N CYS A 305 9.27 31.58 14.47
CA CYS A 305 8.86 32.77 13.73
C CYS A 305 8.58 33.94 14.68
N ALA A 306 7.80 33.70 15.73
CA ALA A 306 7.44 34.69 16.74
C ALA A 306 8.67 35.25 17.49
N TRP A 307 9.68 34.42 17.75
CA TRP A 307 10.94 34.87 18.37
C TRP A 307 11.75 35.82 17.47
N GLN A 308 11.62 35.70 16.16
CA GLN A 308 12.39 36.45 15.16
C GLN A 308 11.65 37.67 14.61
N ALA A 309 10.36 37.83 14.89
CA ALA A 309 9.56 38.96 14.43
C ALA A 309 10.10 40.29 14.99
N LYS A 310 10.27 41.29 14.11
CA LYS A 310 10.77 42.63 14.46
C LYS A 310 9.82 43.75 14.04
N SER A 311 8.83 43.45 13.20
CA SER A 311 7.87 44.41 12.66
C SER A 311 6.46 43.83 12.61
N MET A 312 5.44 44.69 12.49
CA MET A 312 4.05 44.25 12.36
C MET A 312 3.80 43.38 11.11
N ALA A 313 4.61 43.55 10.05
CA ALA A 313 4.58 42.69 8.88
C ALA A 313 5.12 41.27 9.16
N ASP A 314 6.09 41.11 10.07
CA ASP A 314 6.54 39.79 10.52
C ASP A 314 5.47 39.13 11.40
N VAL A 315 4.79 39.91 12.26
CA VAL A 315 3.69 39.43 13.11
C VAL A 315 2.55 38.85 12.26
N GLN A 316 2.17 39.55 11.18
CA GLN A 316 1.17 39.05 10.22
C GLN A 316 1.64 37.81 9.47
N ARG A 317 2.91 37.74 9.05
CA ARG A 317 3.48 36.54 8.40
C ARG A 317 3.52 35.33 9.33
N CYS A 318 3.91 35.51 10.59
CA CYS A 318 3.87 34.42 11.57
C CYS A 318 2.42 34.01 11.91
N GLY A 319 1.48 34.96 11.87
CA GLY A 319 0.05 34.70 12.01
C GLY A 319 -0.56 33.94 10.82
N ALA A 320 0.00 34.11 9.62
CA ALA A 320 -0.52 33.61 8.34
C ALA A 320 0.26 32.44 7.74
N LEU A 321 0.88 31.56 8.56
CA LEU A 321 1.51 30.32 8.08
C LEU A 321 0.53 29.51 7.20
N PRO A 322 0.74 29.39 5.86
CA PRO A 322 -0.07 28.56 4.97
C PRO A 322 0.48 27.13 4.91
N GLU A 323 -0.32 26.25 4.32
CA GLU A 323 -0.04 24.84 4.04
C GLU A 323 1.40 24.52 3.61
N VAL A 324 1.79 23.29 3.98
CA VAL A 324 2.80 22.45 3.34
C VAL A 324 3.18 22.91 1.94
N ASN A 325 4.47 23.19 1.77
CA ASN A 325 5.18 22.77 0.56
C ASN A 325 6.54 22.20 0.97
#